data_AF-A0A845U1Z3-F1
#
_entry.id   AF-A0A845U1Z3-F1
#
_cell.length_a   1.000
_cell.length_b   1.000
_cell.length_c   1.000
_cell.angle_alpha   90.00
_cell.angle_beta   90.00
_cell.angle_gamma   90.00
#
_symmetry.space_group_name_H-M   'P 1'
#
loop_
_entity.id
_entity.type
_entity.pdbx_description
1 polymer ?
#
loop_
_entity_poly.entity_id
_entity_poly.type
_entity_poly.pdbx_seq_one_letter_code
_entity_poly.pdbx_strand_id
1 'polypeptide(L)'
;MKMVYALVIIGALALFTLFLWWARGPVDSVTTRQGSTGWYVQHPDALAVENLKCWKLLQAASFADVDKVMAEHPHCRAVYEAIQKQDSAHAD
;
A
#
# COMPACT_ATOMS: atom_id res chain seq x y z
N MET A 1 42.25 -10.53 -14.84
CA MET A 1 41.05 -11.22 -14.30
C MET A 1 40.29 -10.40 -13.24
N LYS A 2 40.96 -9.77 -12.26
CA LYS A 2 40.32 -8.96 -11.18
C LYS A 2 39.48 -7.76 -11.65
N MET A 3 39.90 -7.08 -12.72
CA MET A 3 39.17 -5.92 -13.29
C MET A 3 37.85 -6.34 -13.98
N VAL A 4 37.76 -7.55 -14.52
CA VAL A 4 36.56 -8.04 -15.21
C VAL A 4 35.45 -8.36 -14.20
N TYR A 5 35.81 -8.96 -13.05
CA TYR A 5 34.88 -9.20 -11.96
C TYR A 5 34.28 -7.90 -11.39
N ALA A 6 35.09 -6.85 -11.28
CA ALA A 6 34.62 -5.56 -10.79
C ALA A 6 33.53 -4.97 -11.70
N LEU A 7 33.71 -5.03 -13.02
CA LEU A 7 32.73 -4.52 -14.00
C LEU A 7 31.44 -5.33 -13.99
N VAL A 8 31.52 -6.67 -13.86
CA VAL A 8 30.34 -7.54 -13.78
C VAL A 8 29.53 -7.25 -12.52
N ILE A 9 30.19 -7.06 -11.37
CA ILE A 9 29.52 -6.75 -10.10
C ILE A 9 28.82 -5.39 -10.18
N ILE A 10 29.47 -4.37 -10.73
CA ILE A 10 28.86 -3.05 -10.89
C ILE A 10 27.64 -3.10 -11.82
N GLY A 11 27.74 -3.83 -12.93
CA GLY A 11 26.61 -4.02 -13.84
C GLY A 11 25.43 -4.74 -13.19
N ALA A 12 25.70 -5.79 -12.41
CA ALA A 12 24.67 -6.53 -11.68
C ALA A 12 23.97 -5.64 -10.63
N LEU A 13 24.73 -4.84 -9.88
CA LEU A 13 24.17 -3.90 -8.90
C LEU A 13 23.30 -2.83 -9.56
N ALA A 14 23.74 -2.26 -10.68
CA ALA A 14 22.96 -1.27 -11.42
C ALA A 14 21.61 -1.85 -11.89
N LEU A 15 21.62 -3.04 -12.49
CA LEU A 15 20.40 -3.72 -12.92
C LEU A 15 19.48 -4.05 -11.74
N PHE A 16 20.05 -4.47 -10.61
CA PHE A 16 19.29 -4.77 -9.40
C PHE A 16 18.58 -3.53 -8.85
N THR A 17 19.28 -2.38 -8.79
CA THR A 17 18.65 -1.12 -8.36
C THR A 17 17.55 -0.66 -9.30
N LEU A 18 17.73 -0.85 -10.61
CA LEU A 18 16.74 -0.48 -11.62
C LEU A 18 15.50 -1.36 -11.54
N PHE A 19 15.68 -2.66 -11.26
CA PHE A 19 14.59 -3.60 -11.01
C PHE A 19 13.79 -3.24 -9.75
N LEU A 20 14.47 -2.92 -8.65
CA LEU A 20 13.81 -2.46 -7.42
C LEU A 20 13.04 -1.14 -7.62
N TRP A 21 13.54 -0.26 -8.48
CA TRP A 21 12.85 0.99 -8.78
C TRP A 21 11.60 0.76 -9.64
N TRP A 22 11.66 -0.14 -10.62
CA TRP A 22 10.50 -0.54 -11.42
C TRP A 22 9.42 -1.28 -10.60
N ALA A 23 9.83 -2.03 -9.57
CA ALA A 23 8.91 -2.68 -8.64
C ALA A 23 8.18 -1.69 -7.71
N ARG A 24 8.62 -0.44 -7.63
CA ARG A 24 7.97 0.61 -6.84
C ARG A 24 6.83 1.19 -7.66
N GLY A 25 5.66 0.53 -7.61
CA GLY A 25 4.44 0.97 -8.29
C GLY A 25 4.06 2.43 -7.98
N PRO A 26 3.24 3.07 -8.83
CA PRO A 26 2.89 4.48 -8.71
C PRO A 26 2.28 4.78 -7.35
N VAL A 27 2.91 5.70 -6.61
CA VAL A 27 2.37 6.25 -5.37
C VAL A 27 1.43 7.37 -5.78
N ASP A 28 0.20 7.02 -6.15
CA ASP A 28 -0.86 8.01 -6.36
C ASP A 28 -1.29 8.59 -5.01
N SER A 29 -0.50 9.57 -4.53
CA SER A 29 -0.82 10.35 -3.35
C SER A 29 -1.80 11.46 -3.71
N VAL A 30 -3.06 11.09 -3.92
CA VAL A 30 -4.18 12.04 -3.87
C VAL A 30 -5.23 11.50 -2.91
N THR A 31 -4.90 11.50 -1.61
CA THR A 31 -5.93 11.42 -0.58
C THR A 31 -6.44 12.83 -0.32
N THR A 32 -7.69 13.06 -0.70
CA THR A 32 -8.48 14.18 -0.21
C THR A 32 -8.41 14.23 1.33
N ARG A 33 -8.43 15.43 1.90
CA ARG A 33 -8.32 15.67 3.36
C ARG A 33 -9.28 14.79 4.19
N GLN A 34 -10.44 14.48 3.62
CA GLN A 34 -11.39 13.46 4.07
C GLN A 34 -10.98 12.12 3.41
N GLY A 35 -10.43 11.18 4.19
CA GLY A 35 -9.87 9.91 3.68
C GLY A 35 -8.38 9.68 3.96
N SER A 36 -7.70 10.63 4.63
CA SER A 36 -6.36 10.37 5.17
C SER A 36 -6.42 9.53 6.45
N THR A 37 -5.40 8.71 6.70
CA THR A 37 -5.30 7.91 7.93
C THR A 37 -5.42 8.76 9.20
N GLY A 38 -4.89 9.99 9.17
CA GLY A 38 -4.95 10.91 10.32
C GLY A 38 -6.35 11.49 10.59
N TRP A 39 -7.19 11.61 9.56
CA TRP A 39 -8.59 12.02 9.73
C TRP A 39 -9.40 10.91 10.41
N TYR A 40 -9.17 9.65 10.02
CA TYR A 40 -9.86 8.51 10.61
C TYR A 40 -9.57 8.29 12.10
N VAL A 41 -8.38 8.64 12.58
CA VAL A 41 -8.06 8.61 14.02
C VAL A 41 -8.98 9.52 14.83
N GLN A 42 -9.40 10.65 14.25
CA GLN A 42 -10.29 11.62 14.90
C GLN A 42 -11.78 11.29 14.67
N HIS A 43 -12.09 10.38 13.73
CA HIS A 43 -13.44 10.01 13.31
C HIS A 43 -13.60 8.47 13.18
N PRO A 44 -13.59 7.74 14.31
CA PRO A 44 -13.63 6.27 14.30
C PRO A 44 -14.97 5.70 13.80
N ASP A 45 -16.07 6.43 13.98
CA ASP A 45 -17.39 6.10 13.45
C ASP A 45 -17.40 6.15 11.92
N ALA A 46 -16.78 7.19 11.34
CA ALA A 46 -16.63 7.30 9.89
C ALA A 46 -15.70 6.21 9.34
N LEU A 47 -14.66 5.82 10.08
CA LEU A 47 -13.78 4.71 9.72
C LEU A 47 -14.55 3.38 9.63
N ALA A 48 -15.40 3.08 10.61
CA ALA A 48 -16.20 1.85 10.61
C ALA A 48 -17.17 1.77 9.42
N VAL A 49 -17.81 2.89 9.08
CA VAL A 49 -18.73 2.98 7.92
C VAL A 49 -17.98 2.77 6.61
N GLU A 50 -16.83 3.42 6.44
CA GLU A 50 -16.00 3.27 5.23
C GLU A 50 -15.39 1.87 5.12
N ASN A 51 -14.99 1.27 6.24
CA ASN A 51 -14.51 -0.10 6.29
C ASN A 51 -15.56 -1.09 5.77
N LEU A 52 -16.82 -0.95 6.20
CA LEU A 52 -17.90 -1.81 5.72
C LEU A 52 -18.13 -1.69 4.21
N LYS A 53 -17.97 -0.48 3.64
CA LYS A 53 -18.07 -0.26 2.20
C LYS A 53 -16.93 -0.96 1.45
N CYS A 54 -15.69 -0.80 1.93
CA CYS A 54 -14.51 -1.42 1.35
C CYS A 54 -14.53 -2.95 1.50
N TRP A 55 -15.02 -3.46 2.63
CA TRP A 55 -15.17 -4.90 2.87
C TRP A 55 -16.15 -5.53 1.88
N LYS A 56 -17.25 -4.86 1.53
CA LYS A 56 -18.19 -5.37 0.51
C LYS A 56 -17.56 -5.48 -0.88
N LEU A 57 -16.68 -4.55 -1.25
CA LEU A 57 -15.93 -4.62 -2.51
C LEU A 57 -14.98 -5.81 -2.52
N LEU A 58 -14.26 -6.03 -1.41
CA LEU A 58 -13.39 -7.19 -1.23
C LEU A 58 -14.15 -8.51 -1.21
N GLN A 59 -15.31 -8.55 -0.54
CA GLN A 59 -16.14 -9.75 -0.44
C GLN A 59 -16.69 -10.20 -1.80
N ALA A 60 -16.92 -9.25 -2.72
CA ALA A 60 -17.33 -9.54 -4.09
C ALA A 60 -16.16 -10.00 -4.98
N ALA A 61 -14.91 -9.81 -4.53
CA ALA A 61 -13.72 -10.15 -5.27
C ALA A 61 -13.15 -11.52 -4.88
N SER A 62 -12.43 -12.15 -5.80
CA SER A 62 -11.62 -13.32 -5.49
C SER A 62 -10.42 -12.94 -4.62
N PHE A 63 -9.95 -13.85 -3.78
CA PHE A 63 -8.71 -13.65 -3.00
C PHE A 63 -7.51 -13.28 -3.87
N ALA A 64 -7.46 -13.76 -5.11
CA ALA A 64 -6.39 -13.44 -6.05
C ALA A 64 -6.47 -12.00 -6.61
N ASP A 65 -7.63 -11.36 -6.49
CA ASP A 65 -7.90 -10.03 -7.05
C ASP A 65 -7.89 -8.92 -5.99
N VAL A 66 -7.58 -9.25 -4.73
CA VAL A 66 -7.55 -8.27 -3.63
C VAL A 66 -6.62 -7.10 -3.93
N ASP A 67 -5.42 -7.37 -4.43
CA ASP A 67 -4.45 -6.33 -4.79
C ASP A 67 -4.94 -5.45 -5.95
N LYS A 68 -5.67 -6.04 -6.89
CA LYS A 68 -6.29 -5.34 -8.02
C LYS A 68 -7.40 -4.42 -7.53
N VAL A 69 -8.29 -4.91 -6.66
CA VAL A 69 -9.35 -4.10 -6.03
C VAL A 69 -8.75 -2.95 -5.22
N MET A 70 -7.66 -3.20 -4.49
CA MET A 70 -6.96 -2.15 -3.74
C MET A 70 -6.26 -1.12 -4.62
N ALA A 71 -5.80 -1.52 -5.80
CA ALA A 71 -5.24 -0.60 -6.80
C ALA A 71 -6.33 0.25 -7.47
N GLU A 72 -7.49 -0.34 -7.77
CA GLU A 72 -8.65 0.35 -8.34
C GLU A 72 -9.35 1.26 -7.32
N HIS A 73 -9.23 0.97 -6.02
CA HIS A 73 -9.83 1.72 -4.92
C HIS A 73 -8.78 2.17 -3.88
N PRO A 74 -7.93 3.17 -4.20
CA PRO A 74 -6.84 3.63 -3.32
C PRO A 74 -7.33 4.18 -1.97
N HIS A 75 -8.58 4.66 -1.91
CA HIS A 75 -9.25 5.05 -0.65
C HIS A 75 -9.42 3.86 0.31
N CYS A 76 -9.76 2.68 -0.19
CA CYS A 76 -9.91 1.49 0.66
C CYS A 76 -8.58 1.01 1.24
N ARG A 77 -7.47 1.26 0.54
CA ARG A 77 -6.13 1.05 1.09
C ARG A 77 -5.88 1.96 2.30
N ALA A 78 -6.22 3.25 2.19
CA ALA A 78 -6.06 4.21 3.30
C ALA A 78 -6.93 3.85 4.52
N VAL A 79 -8.15 3.35 4.30
CA VAL A 79 -9.03 2.82 5.35
C VAL A 79 -8.40 1.61 6.05
N TYR A 80 -7.87 0.65 5.29
CA TYR A 80 -7.19 -0.52 5.85
C TYR A 80 -5.95 -0.16 6.68
N GLU A 81 -5.12 0.76 6.19
CA GLU A 81 -3.96 1.26 6.92
C GLU A 81 -4.34 1.99 8.21
N ALA A 82 -5.47 2.71 8.21
CA ALA A 82 -5.99 3.37 9.41
C ALA A 82 -6.47 2.36 10.47
N ILE A 83 -7.16 1.31 10.06
CA ILE A 83 -7.60 0.22 10.96
C ILE A 83 -6.39 -0.49 11.55
N GLN A 84 -5.41 -0.85 10.72
CA GLN A 84 -4.21 -1.54 11.20
C GLN A 84 -3.45 -0.72 12.25
N LYS A 85 -3.36 0.60 12.07
CA LYS A 85 -2.79 1.51 13.07
C LYS A 85 -3.62 1.57 14.34
N GLN A 86 -4.94 1.60 14.23
CA GLN A 86 -5.83 1.64 15.38
C GLN A 86 -5.75 0.35 16.21
N ASP A 87 -5.72 -0.81 15.56
CA ASP A 87 -5.55 -2.12 16.23
C ASP A 87 -4.21 -2.21 16.94
N SER A 88 -3.12 -1.75 16.32
CA SER A 88 -1.81 -1.70 16.97
C SER A 88 -1.77 -0.75 18.17
N ALA A 89 -2.52 0.36 18.13
CA ALA A 89 -2.59 1.31 19.24
C ALA A 89 -3.45 0.84 20.42
N HIS A 90 -4.32 -0.17 20.22
CA HIS A 90 -5.13 -0.80 21.28
C HIS A 90 -4.51 -2.08 21.83
N ALA A 91 -3.39 -2.54 21.26
CA ALA A 91 -2.69 -3.76 21.66
C ALA A 91 -1.62 -3.50 22.75
N ASP A 92 -1.32 -2.24 23.05
CA ASP A 92 -0.44 -1.76 24.13
C ASP A 92 -1.27 -1.28 25.33
#